data_AF-A0A352JT33-F1
#
_entry.id   AF-A0A352JT33-F1
#
_cell.length_a   1.000
_cell.length_b   1.000
_cell.length_c   1.000
_cell.angle_alpha   90.00
_cell.angle_beta   90.00
_cell.angle_gamma   90.00
#
_symmetry.space_group_name_H-M   'P 1'
#
loop_
_entity.id
_entity.type
_entity.pdbx_description
1 polymer ?
#
loop_
_entity_poly.entity_id
_entity_poly.type
_entity_poly.pdbx_seq_one_letter_code
_entity_poly.pdbx_strand_id
1 'polypeptide(L)' 'FIQPGTGVTTTRADVHWVVTEYGAVNLHGRSVPERVKDLVSIADPKFRDELLAFAKEKKYL' A
#
# COMPACT_ATOMS: atom_id res chain seq x y z
N PHE A 1 5.56 8.51 1.21
CA PHE A 1 6.39 8.76 0.01
C PHE A 1 7.67 7.95 0.15
N ILE A 2 8.22 7.40 -0.93
CA ILE A 2 9.55 6.78 -0.87
C ILE A 2 10.57 7.91 -0.73
N GLN A 3 11.58 7.76 0.12
CA GLN A 3 12.60 8.80 0.30
C GLN A 3 13.38 9.02 -1.01
N PRO A 4 13.68 10.27 -1.40
CA PRO A 4 14.45 10.56 -2.61
C PRO A 4 15.78 9.78 -2.62
N GLY A 5 16.11 9.18 -3.77
CA GLY A 5 17.32 8.36 -3.93
C GLY A 5 17.20 6.91 -3.44
N THR A 6 16.05 6.49 -2.90
CA THR A 6 15.82 5.08 -2.55
C THR A 6 15.72 4.21 -3.81
N GLY A 7 16.54 3.16 -3.89
CA GLY A 7 16.43 2.16 -4.94
C GLY A 7 15.14 1.35 -4.81
N VAL A 8 14.40 1.17 -5.91
CA VAL A 8 13.21 0.31 -5.98
C VAL A 8 13.63 -1.06 -6.51
N THR A 9 13.62 -2.07 -5.64
CA THR A 9 14.03 -3.45 -6.01
C THR A 9 12.90 -4.24 -6.66
N THR A 10 11.67 -4.07 -6.20
CA THR A 10 10.48 -4.72 -6.76
C THR A 10 9.52 -3.64 -7.23
N THR A 11 9.23 -3.62 -8.52
CA THR A 11 8.35 -2.58 -9.07
C THR A 11 6.91 -2.81 -8.62
N ARG A 12 6.08 -1.76 -8.75
CA ARG A 12 4.64 -1.88 -8.47
C ARG A 12 3.92 -2.92 -9.34
N ALA A 13 4.46 -3.21 -10.52
CA ALA A 13 3.90 -4.18 -11.46
C ALA A 13 4.25 -5.63 -11.07
N ASP A 14 5.44 -5.85 -10.51
CA ASP A 14 5.95 -7.19 -10.20
C ASP A 14 5.47 -7.72 -8.84
N VAL A 15 5.04 -6.85 -7.93
CA VAL A 15 4.65 -7.28 -6.59
C VAL A 15 3.31 -8.02 -6.60
N HIS A 16 3.31 -9.24 -6.08
CA HIS A 16 2.11 -10.07 -5.94
C HIS A 16 1.61 -10.00 -4.51
N TRP A 17 2.29 -10.66 -3.57
CA TRP A 17 1.85 -10.73 -2.18
C TRP A 17 2.62 -9.77 -1.28
N VAL A 18 1.88 -9.13 -0.37
CA VAL A 18 2.44 -8.37 0.75
C VAL A 18 1.85 -8.93 2.03
N VAL A 19 2.71 -9.22 3.01
CA VAL A 19 2.34 -9.90 4.26
C VAL A 19 2.88 -9.11 5.44
N THR A 20 2.05 -8.98 6.47
CA THR A 20 2.36 -8.40 7.78
C THR A 20 1.82 -9.33 8.87
N GLU A 21 2.06 -9.00 10.13
CA GLU A 21 1.46 -9.64 11.29
C GLU A 21 -0.07 -9.51 11.34
N TYR A 22 -0.65 -8.58 10.57
CA TYR A 22 -2.08 -8.33 10.51
C TYR A 22 -2.78 -9.00 9.30
N GLY A 23 -2.03 -9.67 8.42
CA GLY A 23 -2.59 -10.44 7.31
C GLY A 23 -1.75 -10.43 6.04
N ALA A 24 -2.33 -10.94 4.95
CA ALA A 24 -1.71 -11.02 3.65
C ALA A 24 -2.66 -10.54 2.56
N VAL A 25 -2.17 -9.77 1.60
CA VAL A 25 -2.95 -9.30 0.44
C VAL A 25 -2.21 -9.54 -0.87
N ASN A 26 -2.97 -9.86 -1.92
CA ASN A 26 -2.47 -9.98 -3.28
C ASN A 26 -2.81 -8.73 -4.09
N LEU A 27 -1.77 -8.02 -4.52
CA LEU A 27 -1.82 -6.78 -5.26
C LEU A 27 -1.70 -6.98 -6.78
N HIS A 28 -1.46 -8.20 -7.25
CA HIS A 28 -1.36 -8.51 -8.67
C HIS A 28 -2.68 -8.22 -9.38
N GLY A 29 -2.62 -7.41 -10.46
CA GLY A 29 -3.80 -7.01 -11.24
C GLY A 29 -4.73 -6.00 -10.55
N ARG A 30 -4.39 -5.50 -9.36
CA ARG A 30 -5.19 -4.51 -8.63
C ARG A 30 -4.93 -3.10 -9.12
N SER A 31 -5.97 -2.28 -9.21
CA SER A 31 -5.88 -0.85 -9.46
C SER A 31 -5.26 -0.10 -8.27
N VAL A 32 -4.78 1.13 -8.47
CA VAL A 32 -4.16 1.92 -7.39
C VAL A 32 -5.09 2.10 -6.18
N PRO A 33 -6.38 2.46 -6.31
CA PRO A 33 -7.28 2.60 -5.16
C PRO A 33 -7.53 1.28 -4.43
N GLU A 34 -7.62 0.15 -5.14
CA GLU A 34 -7.76 -1.18 -4.53
C GLU A 34 -6.49 -1.53 -3.74
N ARG A 35 -5.31 -1.31 -4.32
CA ARG A 35 -4.03 -1.59 -3.65
C ARG A 35 -3.87 -0.77 -2.38
N VAL A 36 -4.32 0.48 -2.38
CA VAL A 36 -4.31 1.31 -1.16
C VAL A 36 -5.20 0.69 -0.09
N LYS A 37 -6.44 0.33 -0.43
CA LYS A 37 -7.37 -0.29 0.53
C LYS A 37 -6.81 -1.61 1.07
N ASP A 38 -6.27 -2.45 0.20
CA ASP A 38 -5.68 -3.74 0.54
C ASP A 38 -4.48 -3.55 1.48
N LEU A 39 -3.54 -2.67 1.14
CA LEU A 39 -2.36 -2.40 1.97
C LEU A 39 -2.73 -1.80 3.33
N VAL A 40 -3.70 -0.88 3.38
CA VAL A 40 -4.19 -0.31 4.65
C VAL A 40 -4.86 -1.38 5.52
N SER A 41 -5.55 -2.36 4.92
CA SER A 41 -6.24 -3.42 5.66
C SER A 41 -5.30 -4.33 6.46
N ILE A 42 -4.04 -4.48 5.99
CA ILE A 42 -2.98 -5.25 6.66
C ILE A 42 -1.93 -4.35 7.33
N ALA A 43 -2.12 -3.03 7.36
CA ALA A 43 -1.28 -2.14 8.14
C ALA A 43 -1.65 -2.21 9.63
N ASP A 44 -0.71 -1.79 10.48
CA ASP A 44 -0.94 -1.65 11.92
C ASP A 44 -2.16 -0.75 12.19
N PRO A 45 -3.13 -1.21 13.01
CA PRO A 45 -4.38 -0.50 13.27
C PRO A 45 -4.21 0.96 13.67
N LYS A 46 -3.13 1.30 14.37
CA LYS A 46 -2.85 2.67 14.82
C LYS A 46 -2.72 3.68 13.68
N PHE A 47 -2.26 3.23 12.51
CA PHE A 47 -1.94 4.12 11.39
C PHE A 47 -2.96 4.10 10.25
N ARG A 48 -3.99 3.24 10.32
CA ARG A 48 -4.94 3.06 9.20
C ARG A 48 -5.66 4.35 8.80
N ASP A 49 -6.11 5.12 9.79
CA ASP A 49 -6.81 6.38 9.54
C ASP A 49 -5.90 7.44 8.90
N GLU A 50 -4.66 7.54 9.38
CA GLU A 50 -3.64 8.43 8.83
C GLU A 50 -3.32 8.07 7.37
N LEU A 51 -3.14 6.77 7.08
CA LEU A 51 -2.86 6.29 5.73
C LEU A 51 -4.02 6.54 4.76
N LEU A 52 -5.26 6.39 5.22
CA LEU A 52 -6.46 6.71 4.41
C LEU A 52 -6.59 8.19 4.14
N ALA A 53 -6.34 9.04 5.15
CA ALA A 53 -6.34 10.48 4.98
C ALA A 53 -5.27 10.94 3.97
N PHE A 54 -4.05 10.42 4.11
CA PHE A 54 -2.95 10.66 3.19
C PHE A 54 -3.30 10.22 1.75
N ALA A 55 -3.89 9.04 1.59
CA ALA A 55 -4.27 8.53 0.27
C ALA A 55 -5.34 9.40 -0.41
N LYS A 56 -6.31 9.94 0.34
CA LYS A 56 -7.29 10.91 -0.18
C LYS A 56 -6.63 12.22 -0.59
N GLU A 57 -5.74 12.76 0.24
CA GLU A 57 -5.01 13.99 -0.07
C GLU A 57 -4.19 13.86 -1.36
N LYS A 58 -3.54 12.71 -1.55
CA LYS A 58 -2.74 12.41 -2.75
C LYS A 58 -3.55 11.91 -3.95
N LYS A 59 -4.90 11.86 -3.84
CA LYS A 59 -5.82 11.41 -4.90
C LYS A 59 -5.52 9.98 -5.38
N TYR A 60 -5.10 9.11 -4.46
CA TYR A 60 -5.01 7.67 -4.70
C TYR A 60 -6.33 6.95 -4.41
N LEU A 61 -7.24 7.62 -3.71
CA LEU A 61 -8.62 7.23 -3.43
C LEU A 61 -9.61 8.20 -4.07
#